data_AF-A0A537B233-F1
#
_entry.id   AF-A0A537B233-F1
#
_cell.length_a   1.000
_cell.length_b   1.000
_cell.length_c   1.000
_cell.angle_alpha   90.00
_cell.angle_beta   90.00
_cell.angle_gamma   90.00
#
_symmetry.space_group_name_H-M   'P 1'
#
loop_
_entity.id
_entity.type
_entity.pdbx_description
1 polymer ?
#
loop_
_entity_poly.entity_id
_entity_poly.type
_entity_poly.pdbx_seq_one_letter_code
_entity_poly.pdbx_strand_id
1 'polypeptide(L)'
;YVSRLSVSDVGAQFAAFATTGKIRRPLITVAGTMDALLPIDHHARAYARRVAAASKQKRDDDDDRDDRHRDDDRPAYRLYEIQNGNHIETFQVAFPQLELIEPHAQRAFDLLVNQVEHNVPLPPDQCVPRGGSIAGSPAQAGHCASLFAP
;
A
#
# COMPACT_ATOMS: atom_id res chain seq x y z
N TYR A 1 1.54 24.65 14.12
CA TYR A 1 0.56 24.20 13.11
C TYR A 1 -0.76 23.80 13.76
N VAL A 2 -0.74 22.99 14.84
CA VAL A 2 -1.93 22.57 15.61
C VAL A 2 -2.79 23.74 16.14
N SER A 3 -2.18 24.89 16.45
CA SER A 3 -2.87 26.09 16.96
C SER A 3 -3.72 26.85 15.92
N ARG A 4 -3.73 26.46 14.64
CA ARG A 4 -4.57 27.08 13.59
C ARG A 4 -5.82 26.27 13.23
N LEU A 5 -5.96 25.06 13.77
CA LEU A 5 -7.14 24.22 13.52
C LEU A 5 -8.41 24.80 14.15
N SER A 6 -8.30 25.70 15.13
CA SER A 6 -9.44 26.25 15.89
C SER A 6 -10.18 27.42 15.22
N VAL A 7 -9.78 27.87 14.03
CA VAL A 7 -10.40 29.02 13.32
C VAL A 7 -11.00 28.62 11.96
N SER A 8 -10.86 27.36 11.55
CA SER A 8 -11.25 26.92 10.21
C SER A 8 -11.97 25.58 10.22
N ASP A 9 -13.09 25.53 9.51
CA ASP A 9 -13.87 24.33 9.23
C ASP A 9 -13.28 23.49 8.09
N VAL A 10 -12.14 23.88 7.52
CA VAL A 10 -11.47 23.19 6.41
C VAL A 10 -11.25 21.71 6.72
N GLY A 11 -10.95 21.34 7.97
CA GLY A 11 -10.83 19.93 8.36
C GLY A 11 -12.14 19.15 8.21
N ALA A 12 -13.27 19.76 8.58
CA ALA A 12 -14.60 19.16 8.42
C ALA A 12 -15.00 19.08 6.94
N GLN A 13 -14.72 20.13 6.16
CA GLN A 13 -14.97 20.13 4.72
C GLN A 13 -14.11 19.09 3.99
N PHE A 14 -12.83 18.97 4.36
CA PHE A 14 -11.90 17.99 3.80
C PHE A 14 -12.35 16.54 4.07
N ALA A 15 -12.96 16.29 5.23
CA ALA A 15 -13.45 14.97 5.59
C ALA A 15 -14.47 14.40 4.59
N ALA A 16 -15.21 15.25 3.88
CA ALA A 16 -16.20 14.83 2.89
C ALA A 16 -15.59 14.10 1.67
N PHE A 17 -14.32 14.34 1.35
CA PHE A 17 -13.62 13.73 0.21
C PHE A 17 -12.28 13.09 0.58
N ALA A 18 -11.90 13.10 1.86
CA ALA A 18 -10.73 12.39 2.34
C ALA A 18 -10.87 10.88 2.11
N THR A 19 -9.76 10.22 1.76
CA THR A 19 -9.73 8.77 1.52
C THR A 19 -10.12 7.98 2.76
N THR A 20 -11.26 7.30 2.80
CA THR A 20 -11.72 6.65 4.05
C THR A 20 -10.98 5.36 4.41
N GLY A 21 -10.21 4.79 3.47
CA GLY A 21 -9.63 3.44 3.59
C GLY A 21 -10.64 2.32 3.31
N LYS A 22 -11.93 2.64 3.13
CA LYS A 22 -12.97 1.67 2.75
C LYS A 22 -12.86 1.34 1.26
N ILE A 23 -12.00 0.39 0.93
CA ILE A 23 -11.88 -0.12 -0.44
C ILE A 23 -13.05 -1.05 -0.78
N ARG A 24 -13.42 -1.10 -2.07
CA ARG A 24 -14.52 -1.94 -2.59
C ARG A 24 -14.07 -2.90 -3.70
N ARG A 25 -12.86 -2.72 -4.21
CA ARG A 25 -12.23 -3.53 -5.26
C ARG A 25 -10.80 -3.86 -4.83
N PRO A 26 -10.20 -4.94 -5.36
CA PRO A 26 -8.80 -5.23 -5.14
C PRO A 26 -7.94 -4.01 -5.48
N LEU A 27 -6.94 -3.74 -4.64
CA LEU A 27 -6.06 -2.58 -4.77
C LEU A 27 -4.64 -2.98 -4.37
N ILE A 28 -3.69 -2.69 -5.25
CA ILE A 28 -2.26 -2.84 -4.97
C ILE A 28 -1.64 -1.44 -4.90
N THR A 29 -0.84 -1.19 -3.87
CA THR A 29 0.05 -0.04 -3.76
C THR A 29 1.49 -0.53 -3.91
N VAL A 30 2.24 0.08 -4.83
CA VAL A 30 3.69 -0.10 -4.95
C VAL A 30 4.34 1.21 -4.50
N ALA A 31 5.28 1.14 -3.57
CA ALA A 31 5.93 2.32 -3.02
C ALA A 31 7.42 2.11 -2.77
N GLY A 32 8.24 3.08 -3.14
CA GLY A 32 9.67 3.08 -2.86
C GLY A 32 9.96 3.44 -1.41
N THR A 33 10.88 2.72 -0.78
CA THR A 33 11.32 3.03 0.59
C THR A 33 12.19 4.28 0.68
N MET A 34 12.77 4.72 -0.43
CA MET A 34 13.58 5.94 -0.54
C MET A 34 12.91 6.99 -1.45
N ASP A 35 11.59 7.00 -1.50
CA ASP A 35 10.82 8.04 -2.20
C ASP A 35 11.07 9.42 -1.56
N ALA A 36 11.77 10.28 -2.30
CA ALA A 36 12.14 11.62 -1.85
C ALA A 36 11.00 12.65 -1.88
N LEU A 37 9.88 12.36 -2.55
CA LEU A 37 8.73 13.27 -2.68
C LEU A 37 7.57 12.88 -1.77
N LEU A 38 7.37 11.57 -1.59
CA LEU A 38 6.29 10.96 -0.83
C LEU A 38 6.87 9.99 0.21
N PRO A 39 7.42 10.49 1.34
CA PRO A 39 7.99 9.64 2.38
C PRO A 39 7.04 8.52 2.80
N ILE A 40 7.51 7.28 2.69
CA ILE A 40 6.67 6.08 2.72
C ILE A 40 5.78 5.98 3.98
N ASP A 41 6.27 6.44 5.12
CA ASP A 41 5.55 6.42 6.41
C ASP A 41 4.30 7.31 6.44
N HIS A 42 4.34 8.44 5.73
CA HIS A 42 3.27 9.43 5.67
C HIS A 42 2.30 9.21 4.50
N HIS A 43 2.70 8.41 3.51
CA HIS A 43 1.90 8.14 2.33
C HIS A 43 1.44 6.68 2.30
N ALA A 44 2.22 5.77 1.70
CA ALA A 44 1.79 4.40 1.47
C ALA A 44 1.45 3.64 2.77
N ARG A 45 2.31 3.72 3.79
CA ARG A 45 2.05 3.08 5.09
C ARG A 45 0.91 3.74 5.84
N ALA A 46 0.74 5.06 5.75
CA ALA A 46 -0.39 5.76 6.34
C ALA A 46 -1.72 5.32 5.73
N TYR A 47 -1.76 5.18 4.40
CA TYR A 47 -2.93 4.66 3.71
C TYR A 47 -3.20 3.20 4.05
N ALA A 48 -2.17 2.34 4.10
CA ALA A 48 -2.29 0.95 4.53
C ALA A 48 -2.90 0.83 5.94
N ARG A 49 -2.44 1.65 6.90
CA ARG A 49 -3.04 1.73 8.25
C ARG A 49 -4.51 2.13 8.20
N ARG A 50 -4.88 3.08 7.33
CA ARG A 50 -6.27 3.53 7.18
C ARG A 50 -7.18 2.44 6.59
N VAL A 51 -6.68 1.69 5.61
CA VAL A 51 -7.38 0.52 5.04
C VAL A 51 -7.55 -0.58 6.10
N ALA A 52 -6.50 -0.88 6.87
CA ALA A 52 -6.58 -1.87 7.95
C ALA A 52 -7.60 -1.47 9.03
N ALA A 53 -7.64 -0.19 9.42
CA ALA A 53 -8.62 0.33 10.38
C ALA A 53 -10.05 0.23 9.86
N ALA A 54 -10.29 0.61 8.59
CA ALA A 54 -11.60 0.50 7.95
C ALA A 54 -12.08 -0.96 7.84
N SER A 55 -11.17 -1.89 7.55
CA SER A 55 -11.47 -3.32 7.48
C SER A 55 -11.81 -3.93 8.85
N LYS A 56 -11.21 -3.44 9.94
CA LYS A 56 -11.54 -3.83 11.31
C LYS A 56 -12.90 -3.31 11.74
N GLN A 57 -13.17 -2.01 11.54
CA GLN A 57 -14.48 -1.42 11.85
C GLN A 57 -15.63 -2.17 11.16
N LYS A 58 -15.43 -2.55 9.89
CA LYS A 58 -16.41 -3.36 9.18
C LYS A 58 -16.68 -4.68 9.90
N ARG A 59 -15.67 -5.36 10.47
CA ARG A 59 -15.86 -6.62 11.23
C ARG A 59 -16.76 -6.39 12.46
N ASP A 60 -16.44 -5.36 13.24
CA ASP A 60 -17.16 -5.08 14.49
C ASP A 60 -18.63 -4.69 14.24
N ASP A 61 -18.94 -3.95 13.18
CA ASP A 61 -20.32 -3.60 12.78
C ASP A 61 -21.13 -4.80 12.27
N ASP A 62 -20.43 -5.84 11.83
CA ASP A 62 -20.97 -6.98 11.10
C ASP A 62 -21.17 -8.21 12.03
N ASP A 63 -20.53 -8.28 13.19
CA ASP A 63 -20.53 -9.44 14.13
C ASP A 63 -21.93 -9.91 14.62
N ASP A 64 -23.01 -9.19 14.28
CA ASP A 64 -24.41 -9.61 14.49
C ASP A 64 -24.97 -10.56 13.40
N ARG A 65 -24.21 -10.94 12.36
CA ARG A 65 -24.65 -11.84 11.26
C ARG A 65 -23.65 -12.96 10.95
N ASP A 66 -24.17 -14.18 10.79
CA ASP A 66 -23.51 -15.49 10.59
C ASP A 66 -22.14 -15.47 9.87
N ASP A 67 -21.12 -16.01 10.54
CA ASP A 67 -19.67 -15.81 10.30
C ASP A 67 -19.07 -16.55 9.09
N ARG A 68 -19.80 -17.48 8.47
CA ARG A 68 -19.17 -18.56 7.68
C ARG A 68 -18.83 -18.22 6.21
N HIS A 69 -19.17 -17.03 5.72
CA HIS A 69 -18.98 -16.66 4.30
C HIS A 69 -18.18 -15.35 4.08
N ARG A 70 -17.57 -14.78 5.13
CA ARG A 70 -17.17 -13.36 5.13
C ARG A 70 -15.75 -13.01 4.71
N ASP A 71 -14.80 -13.93 4.74
CA ASP A 71 -13.40 -13.60 4.43
C ASP A 71 -13.09 -13.63 2.92
N ASP A 72 -13.90 -14.34 2.13
CA ASP A 72 -13.67 -14.50 0.68
C ASP A 72 -14.14 -13.29 -0.17
N ASP A 73 -15.12 -12.52 0.34
CA ASP A 73 -15.75 -11.42 -0.41
C ASP A 73 -15.15 -10.03 -0.08
N ARG A 74 -14.02 -9.99 0.64
CA ARG A 74 -13.36 -8.73 0.99
C ARG A 74 -12.39 -8.32 -0.11
N PRO A 75 -12.45 -7.05 -0.55
CA PRO A 75 -11.49 -6.55 -1.54
C PRO A 75 -10.07 -6.64 -0.99
N ALA A 76 -9.21 -7.35 -1.71
CA ALA A 76 -7.82 -7.56 -1.32
C ALA A 76 -7.01 -6.25 -1.45
N TYR A 77 -6.51 -5.75 -0.34
CA TYR A 77 -5.47 -4.72 -0.33
C TYR A 77 -4.10 -5.37 -0.26
N ARG A 78 -3.13 -4.87 -1.05
CA ARG A 78 -1.71 -5.19 -0.91
C ARG A 78 -0.82 -3.96 -0.97
N LEU A 79 0.22 -3.94 -0.13
CA LEU A 79 1.32 -2.99 -0.18
C LEU A 79 2.63 -3.73 -0.45
N TYR A 80 3.26 -3.41 -1.57
CA TYR A 80 4.61 -3.87 -1.92
C TYR A 80 5.59 -2.71 -1.76
N GLU A 81 6.48 -2.82 -0.78
CA GLU A 81 7.53 -1.84 -0.55
C GLU A 81 8.78 -2.23 -1.33
N ILE A 82 9.21 -1.37 -2.23
CA ILE A 82 10.40 -1.60 -3.06
C ILE A 82 11.58 -0.98 -2.34
N GLN A 83 12.48 -1.85 -1.85
CA GLN A 83 13.68 -1.41 -1.17
C GLN A 83 14.55 -0.60 -2.14
N ASN A 84 15.03 0.56 -1.67
CA ASN A 84 15.73 1.57 -2.47
C ASN A 84 14.91 2.23 -3.59
N GLY A 85 13.63 1.92 -3.73
CA GLY A 85 12.78 2.52 -4.74
C GLY A 85 12.60 4.03 -4.52
N ASN A 86 12.53 4.79 -5.60
CA ASN A 86 12.30 6.24 -5.58
C ASN A 86 11.14 6.65 -6.49
N HIS A 87 10.60 7.86 -6.30
CA HIS A 87 9.55 8.42 -7.14
C HIS A 87 10.03 8.79 -8.55
N ILE A 88 11.28 9.23 -8.64
CA ILE A 88 11.88 9.77 -9.86
C ILE A 88 12.93 8.78 -10.34
N GLU A 89 12.60 8.06 -11.40
CA GLU A 89 13.46 7.01 -11.97
C GLU A 89 14.81 7.55 -12.46
N THR A 90 14.83 8.76 -13.03
CA THR A 90 16.05 9.37 -13.59
C THR A 90 17.13 9.66 -12.55
N PHE A 91 16.78 9.70 -11.25
CA PHE A 91 17.75 9.87 -10.17
C PHE A 91 18.70 8.68 -10.03
N GLN A 92 18.36 7.50 -10.58
CA GLN A 92 19.25 6.36 -10.60
C GLN A 92 20.59 6.66 -11.32
N VAL A 93 20.60 7.60 -12.28
CA VAL A 93 21.83 8.03 -12.97
C VAL A 93 22.84 8.66 -12.00
N ALA A 94 22.36 9.49 -11.07
CA ALA A 94 23.21 10.14 -10.06
C ALA A 94 23.36 9.28 -8.79
N PHE A 95 22.39 8.41 -8.52
CA PHE A 95 22.32 7.57 -7.34
C PHE A 95 22.04 6.10 -7.76
N PRO A 96 23.07 5.35 -8.21
CA PRO A 96 22.90 3.98 -8.70
C PRO A 96 22.36 3.00 -7.67
N GLN A 97 22.40 3.37 -6.38
CA GLN A 97 21.80 2.61 -5.30
C GLN A 97 20.27 2.58 -5.38
N LEU A 98 19.63 3.54 -6.07
CA LEU A 98 18.18 3.58 -6.22
C LEU A 98 17.67 2.46 -7.11
N GLU A 99 16.51 1.93 -6.75
CA GLU A 99 15.80 0.90 -7.51
C GLU A 99 14.74 1.53 -8.39
N LEU A 100 14.58 0.99 -9.60
CA LEU A 100 13.51 1.42 -10.48
C LEU A 100 12.16 0.88 -9.99
N ILE A 101 11.15 1.72 -9.89
CA ILE A 101 9.80 1.29 -9.49
C ILE A 101 9.04 0.66 -10.67
N GLU A 102 9.29 1.14 -11.87
CA GLU A 102 8.53 0.80 -13.08
C GLU A 102 8.40 -0.72 -13.33
N PRO A 103 9.46 -1.56 -13.25
CA PRO A 103 9.32 -3.02 -13.40
C PRO A 103 8.40 -3.65 -12.34
N HIS A 104 8.42 -3.15 -11.11
CA HIS A 104 7.55 -3.62 -10.04
C HIS A 104 6.10 -3.17 -10.22
N ALA A 105 5.89 -1.97 -10.77
CA ALA A 105 4.56 -1.47 -11.11
C ALA A 105 3.92 -2.31 -12.24
N GLN A 106 4.69 -2.66 -13.27
CA GLN A 106 4.25 -3.57 -14.33
C GLN A 106 3.89 -4.94 -13.75
N ARG A 107 4.76 -5.52 -12.93
CA ARG A 107 4.46 -6.81 -12.26
C ARG A 107 3.22 -6.74 -11.38
N ALA A 108 3.04 -5.66 -10.64
CA ALA A 108 1.84 -5.44 -9.82
C ALA A 108 0.58 -5.34 -10.67
N PHE A 109 0.65 -4.69 -11.84
CA PHE A 109 -0.46 -4.63 -12.77
C PHE A 109 -0.87 -6.02 -13.27
N ASP A 110 0.08 -6.86 -13.67
CA ASP A 110 -0.20 -8.25 -14.09
C ASP A 110 -0.83 -9.08 -12.95
N LEU A 111 -0.36 -8.88 -11.71
CA LEU A 111 -0.95 -9.54 -10.54
C LEU A 111 -2.39 -9.09 -10.32
N LEU A 112 -2.67 -7.80 -10.48
CA LEU A 112 -4.02 -7.25 -10.32
C LEU A 112 -4.96 -7.76 -11.43
N VAL A 113 -4.49 -7.79 -12.68
CA VAL A 113 -5.24 -8.35 -13.81
C VAL A 113 -5.59 -9.82 -13.53
N ASN A 114 -4.61 -10.63 -13.13
CA ASN A 114 -4.85 -12.04 -12.80
C ASN A 114 -5.81 -12.23 -11.62
N GLN A 115 -5.76 -11.38 -10.60
CA GLN A 115 -6.72 -11.44 -9.50
C GLN A 115 -8.14 -11.08 -9.97
N VAL A 116 -8.29 -10.05 -10.81
CA VAL A 116 -9.60 -9.58 -11.26
C VAL A 116 -10.22 -10.53 -12.28
N GLU A 117 -9.43 -11.07 -13.20
CA GLU A 117 -9.92 -11.90 -14.31
C GLU A 117 -9.97 -13.39 -13.96
N HIS A 118 -9.08 -13.87 -13.10
CA HIS A 118 -8.89 -15.29 -12.83
C HIS A 118 -8.99 -15.64 -11.34
N ASN A 119 -9.31 -14.69 -10.46
CA ASN A 119 -9.39 -14.88 -9.00
C ASN A 119 -8.11 -15.50 -8.39
N VAL A 120 -6.93 -15.25 -8.99
CA VAL A 120 -5.65 -15.74 -8.49
C VAL A 120 -5.18 -14.89 -7.32
N PRO A 121 -5.10 -15.44 -6.08
CA PRO A 121 -4.83 -14.66 -4.88
C PRO A 121 -3.58 -13.79 -5.00
N LEU A 122 -3.70 -12.52 -4.59
CA LEU A 122 -2.56 -11.61 -4.57
C LEU A 122 -1.50 -12.07 -3.56
N PRO A 123 -0.20 -12.05 -3.92
CA PRO A 123 0.90 -12.24 -2.99
C PRO A 123 0.74 -11.38 -1.72
N PRO A 124 1.17 -11.85 -0.55
CA PRO A 124 1.04 -11.08 0.68
C PRO A 124 1.84 -9.78 0.62
N ASP A 125 1.48 -8.82 1.48
CA ASP A 125 2.27 -7.60 1.71
C ASP A 125 3.73 -7.98 1.94
N GLN A 126 4.66 -7.26 1.32
CA GLN A 126 6.07 -7.64 1.39
C GLN A 126 7.02 -6.47 1.13
N CYS A 127 8.21 -6.63 1.71
CA CYS A 127 9.38 -5.89 1.30
C CYS A 127 10.03 -6.64 0.13
N VAL A 128 10.06 -6.01 -1.04
CA VAL A 128 10.79 -6.49 -2.20
C VAL A 128 12.23 -5.98 -2.07
N PRO A 129 13.23 -6.88 -1.92
CA PRO A 129 14.62 -6.45 -1.84
C PRO A 129 15.05 -5.80 -3.16
N ARG A 130 16.05 -4.91 -3.11
CA ARG A 130 16.63 -4.28 -4.30
C ARG A 130 17.06 -5.33 -5.32
N GLY A 131 16.68 -5.18 -6.59
CA GLY A 131 16.90 -6.17 -7.65
C GLY A 131 16.04 -7.44 -7.54
N GLY A 132 15.10 -7.49 -6.59
CA GLY A 132 14.17 -8.59 -6.37
C GLY A 132 12.90 -8.47 -7.21
N SER A 133 11.91 -9.33 -6.92
CA SER A 133 10.57 -9.22 -7.52
C SER A 133 9.50 -9.60 -6.50
N ILE A 134 8.25 -9.19 -6.77
CA ILE A 134 7.10 -9.53 -5.93
C ILE A 134 6.87 -11.04 -5.99
N ALA A 135 7.03 -11.71 -4.86
CA ALA A 135 6.99 -13.16 -4.76
C ALA A 135 5.76 -13.64 -3.96
N GLY A 136 5.21 -14.81 -4.32
CA GLY A 136 4.12 -15.44 -3.57
C GLY A 136 4.52 -15.87 -2.15
N SER A 137 5.81 -16.13 -1.92
CA SER A 137 6.41 -16.39 -0.62
C SER A 137 7.57 -15.41 -0.40
N PRO A 138 7.31 -14.24 0.19
CA PRO A 138 8.33 -13.22 0.34
C PRO A 138 9.38 -13.59 1.39
N ALA A 139 10.63 -13.18 1.16
CA ALA A 139 11.70 -13.29 2.17
C ALA A 139 11.38 -12.45 3.41
N GLN A 140 10.71 -11.31 3.23
CA GLN A 140 10.22 -10.45 4.29
C GLN A 140 8.78 -10.05 4.02
N ALA A 141 7.86 -10.57 4.84
CA ALA A 141 6.45 -10.17 4.82
C ALA A 141 6.26 -8.80 5.47
N GLY A 142 5.25 -8.06 4.99
CA GLY A 142 4.90 -6.73 5.46
C GLY A 142 5.90 -5.66 5.04
N HIS A 143 6.11 -4.68 5.93
CA HIS A 143 6.96 -3.53 5.66
C HIS A 143 8.46 -3.88 5.64
N CYS A 144 9.25 -3.15 4.86
CA CYS A 144 10.71 -3.22 4.89
C CYS A 144 11.25 -2.81 6.25
N ALA A 145 12.11 -3.66 6.83
CA ALA A 145 12.77 -3.43 8.11
C ALA A 145 13.93 -2.43 7.94
N SER A 146 14.64 -2.54 6.81
CA SER A 146 15.58 -1.53 6.36
C SER A 146 15.06 -0.85 5.10
N LEU A 147 14.96 0.47 5.15
CA LEU A 147 14.56 1.28 3.99
C LEU A 147 15.65 1.33 2.91
N PHE A 148 16.91 1.11 3.30
CA PHE A 148 18.05 1.16 2.42
C PHE A 148 18.84 -0.16 2.48
N ALA A 149 19.24 -0.67 1.32
CA ALA A 149 20.20 -1.74 1.15
C ALA A 149 21.44 -1.23 0.39
N PRO A 150 22.65 -1.53 0.88
CA PRO A 150 23.90 -1.09 0.25
C PRO A 150 24.10 -1.68 -1.16
#